data_AF-A0A494T079-F1
#
_entry.id   AF-A0A494T079-F1
#
_cell.length_a   1.000
_cell.length_b   1.000
_cell.length_c   1.000
_cell.angle_alpha   90.00
_cell.angle_beta   90.00
_cell.angle_gamma   90.00
#
_symmetry.space_group_name_H-M   'P 1'
#
loop_
_entity.id
_entity.type
_entity.pdbx_description
1 polymer ?
#
loop_
_entity_poly.entity_id
_entity_poly.type
_entity_poly.pdbx_seq_one_letter_code
_entity_poly.pdbx_strand_id
1 'polypeptide(L)'
;MEIDVEKVAEVALGFEHSSEVIGAVAGEIAKLAFDGDTAGRNYGELGARIALRFDGVEASFRRWSEASEDNAGALRASVAGYQGSDGYTASFMADQGGRR
;
A
#
# COMPACT_ATOMS: atom_id res chain seq x y z
N MET A 1 -19.95 16.92 10.71
CA MET A 1 -19.59 15.53 10.36
C MET A 1 -18.30 15.26 11.10
N GLU A 2 -18.35 14.37 12.10
CA GLU A 2 -17.20 13.96 12.88
C GLU A 2 -16.50 12.81 12.13
N ILE A 3 -15.19 12.88 11.97
CA ILE A 3 -14.42 11.77 11.40
C ILE A 3 -14.17 10.76 12.50
N ASP A 4 -14.53 9.51 12.24
CA ASP A 4 -14.15 8.37 13.06
C ASP A 4 -12.65 8.06 12.82
N VAL A 5 -11.80 8.72 13.61
CA VAL A 5 -10.34 8.65 13.49
C VAL A 5 -9.83 7.22 13.71
N GLU A 6 -10.44 6.48 14.64
CA GLU A 6 -10.07 5.09 14.92
C GLU A 6 -10.31 4.22 13.71
N LYS A 7 -11.48 4.36 13.08
CA LYS A 7 -11.83 3.60 11.88
C LYS A 7 -10.95 3.94 10.67
N VAL A 8 -10.57 5.21 10.51
CA VAL A 8 -9.63 5.60 9.44
C VAL A 8 -8.25 5.00 9.69
N ALA A 9 -7.79 4.97 10.94
CA ALA A 9 -6.52 4.34 11.30
C ALA A 9 -6.53 2.82 11.07
N GLU A 10 -7.64 2.13 11.38
CA GLU A 10 -7.82 0.71 11.08
C GLU A 10 -7.74 0.42 9.57
N VAL A 11 -8.38 1.25 8.75
CA VAL A 11 -8.31 1.12 7.29
C VAL A 11 -6.87 1.34 6.79
N ALA A 12 -6.15 2.32 7.35
CA ALA A 12 -4.75 2.57 7.00
C ALA A 12 -3.84 1.38 7.36
N LEU A 13 -4.06 0.71 8.49
CA LEU A 13 -3.36 -0.52 8.87
C LEU A 13 -3.69 -1.67 7.91
N GLY A 14 -4.94 -1.79 7.47
CA GLY A 14 -5.34 -2.78 6.47
C GLY A 14 -4.63 -2.61 5.13
N PHE A 15 -4.44 -1.36 4.69
CA PHE A 15 -3.68 -1.04 3.47
C PHE A 15 -2.18 -1.35 3.61
N GLU A 16 -1.57 -1.10 4.77
CA GLU A 16 -0.18 -1.51 5.02
C GLU A 16 0.00 -3.02 4.94
N HIS A 17 -0.85 -3.76 5.64
CA HIS A 17 -0.76 -5.22 5.62
C HIS A 17 -0.96 -5.77 4.21
N SER A 18 -1.89 -5.18 3.45
CA SER A 18 -2.10 -5.53 2.05
C SER A 18 -0.87 -5.22 1.21
N SER A 19 -0.23 -4.05 1.39
CA SER A 19 1.00 -3.70 0.69
C SER A 19 2.10 -4.73 0.92
N GLU A 20 2.33 -5.14 2.17
CA GLU A 20 3.34 -6.14 2.52
C GLU A 20 3.08 -7.48 1.83
N VAL A 21 1.84 -7.97 1.89
CA VAL A 21 1.44 -9.25 1.28
C VAL A 21 1.58 -9.20 -0.24
N ILE A 22 1.12 -8.12 -0.88
CA ILE A 22 1.22 -7.93 -2.34
C ILE A 22 2.69 -7.81 -2.77
N GLY A 23 3.51 -7.09 -2.01
CA GLY A 23 4.94 -6.95 -2.25
C GLY A 23 5.68 -8.29 -2.15
N ALA A 24 5.33 -9.11 -1.16
CA ALA A 24 5.86 -10.47 -1.03
C ALA A 24 5.49 -11.33 -2.25
N VAL A 25 4.23 -11.26 -2.72
CA VAL A 25 3.79 -11.96 -3.94
C VAL A 25 4.58 -11.49 -5.17
N ALA A 26 4.84 -10.18 -5.31
CA ALA A 26 5.69 -9.67 -6.40
C ALA A 26 7.09 -10.28 -6.35
N GLY A 27 7.66 -10.42 -5.15
CA GLY A 27 8.95 -11.08 -4.92
C GLY A 27 8.95 -12.56 -5.31
N GLU A 28 7.87 -13.30 -5.06
CA GLU A 28 7.74 -14.69 -5.52
C GLU A 28 7.59 -14.78 -7.04
N ILE A 29 6.80 -13.88 -7.67
CA ILE A 29 6.65 -13.84 -9.13
C ILE A 29 8.00 -13.56 -9.81
N ALA A 30 8.83 -12.66 -9.25
CA ALA A 30 10.17 -12.39 -9.77
C ALA A 30 11.06 -13.65 -9.83
N LYS A 31 10.86 -14.59 -8.90
CA LYS A 31 11.61 -15.86 -8.84
C LYS A 31 11.09 -16.91 -9.83
N LEU A 32 9.85 -16.78 -10.30
CA LEU A 32 9.25 -17.71 -11.25
C LEU A 32 9.80 -17.58 -12.67
N ALA A 33 10.83 -16.74 -12.91
CA ALA A 33 11.45 -16.46 -14.19
C ALA A 33 11.39 -17.66 -15.15
N PHE A 34 10.41 -17.63 -16.06
CA PHE A 34 10.20 -18.66 -17.07
C PHE A 34 11.15 -18.37 -18.22
N ASP A 35 12.46 -18.51 -18.01
CA ASP A 35 13.41 -18.35 -19.12
C ASP A 35 13.38 -19.59 -20.04
N GLY A 36 13.60 -19.35 -21.33
CA GLY A 36 13.68 -20.42 -22.33
C GLY A 36 14.91 -21.32 -22.14
N ASP A 37 15.89 -20.87 -21.35
CA ASP A 37 17.15 -21.57 -21.09
C ASP A 37 16.98 -22.67 -20.03
N THR A 38 16.03 -22.50 -19.10
CA THR A 38 15.62 -23.46 -18.07
C THR A 38 14.59 -24.45 -18.63
N ALA A 39 13.83 -24.04 -19.65
CA ALA A 39 12.95 -24.93 -20.39
C ALA A 39 13.79 -25.88 -21.27
N GLY A 40 14.01 -27.12 -20.82
CA GLY A 40 14.78 -28.12 -21.56
C GLY A 40 14.40 -28.19 -23.04
N ARG A 41 15.36 -28.52 -23.93
CA ARG A 41 15.39 -28.33 -25.40
C ARG A 41 14.10 -28.43 -26.23
N ASN A 42 13.06 -29.12 -25.76
CA ASN A 42 11.77 -29.25 -26.45
C ASN A 42 10.71 -28.23 -26.01
N TYR A 43 10.97 -27.46 -24.94
CA TYR A 43 10.00 -26.55 -24.34
C TYR A 43 10.38 -25.06 -24.47
N GLY A 44 11.45 -24.72 -25.18
CA GLY A 44 11.92 -23.33 -25.32
C GLY A 44 10.85 -22.37 -25.87
N GLU A 45 10.09 -22.79 -26.90
CA GLU A 45 8.99 -21.98 -27.45
C GLU A 45 7.81 -21.84 -26.48
N LEU A 46 7.50 -22.90 -25.72
CA LEU A 46 6.47 -22.85 -24.67
C LEU A 46 6.91 -21.96 -23.51
N GLY A 47 8.17 -22.06 -23.09
CA GLY A 47 8.80 -21.22 -22.07
C GLY A 47 8.77 -19.76 -22.47
N ALA A 48 9.19 -19.43 -23.70
CA ALA A 48 9.13 -18.06 -24.22
C ALA A 48 7.69 -17.49 -24.28
N ARG A 49 6.71 -18.31 -24.66
CA ARG A 49 5.28 -17.92 -24.64
C ARG A 49 4.77 -17.67 -23.22
N ILE A 50 5.20 -18.46 -22.24
CA ILE A 50 4.83 -18.26 -20.83
C ILE A 50 5.52 -17.00 -20.32
N ALA A 51 6.80 -16.81 -20.61
CA ALA A 51 7.55 -15.61 -20.26
C ALA A 51 6.85 -14.33 -20.75
N LEU A 52 6.44 -14.30 -22.03
CA LEU A 52 5.71 -13.18 -22.63
C LEU A 52 4.35 -12.93 -21.97
N ARG A 53 3.69 -13.96 -21.43
CA ARG A 53 2.40 -13.83 -20.71
C ARG A 53 2.59 -13.33 -19.29
N PHE A 54 3.69 -13.70 -18.65
CA PHE A 54 4.06 -13.28 -17.30
C PHE A 54 4.83 -11.95 -17.28
N ASP A 55 5.25 -11.47 -18.45
CA ASP A 55 5.91 -10.18 -18.60
C ASP A 55 5.03 -9.06 -18.02
N GLY A 56 5.64 -8.22 -17.19
CA GLY A 56 4.96 -7.12 -16.51
C GLY A 56 4.01 -7.50 -15.36
N VAL A 57 3.76 -8.79 -15.09
CA VAL A 57 2.91 -9.21 -13.94
C VAL A 57 3.59 -8.81 -12.63
N GLU A 58 4.87 -9.13 -12.47
CA GLU A 58 5.67 -8.71 -11.31
C GLU A 58 5.62 -7.19 -11.09
N ALA A 59 5.83 -6.42 -12.16
CA ALA A 59 5.81 -4.96 -12.10
C ALA A 59 4.40 -4.42 -11.74
N SER A 60 3.34 -5.12 -12.14
CA SER A 60 1.97 -4.77 -11.79
C SER A 60 1.68 -5.00 -10.31
N PHE A 61 2.12 -6.13 -9.76
CA PHE A 61 2.01 -6.40 -8.32
C PHE A 61 2.83 -5.42 -7.49
N ARG A 62 4.04 -5.08 -7.92
CA ARG A 62 4.86 -4.07 -7.24
C ARG A 62 4.17 -2.71 -7.17
N ARG A 63 3.65 -2.22 -8.31
CA ARG A 63 2.91 -0.94 -8.34
C ARG A 63 1.65 -0.96 -7.46
N TRP A 64 0.99 -2.12 -7.35
CA TRP A 64 -0.17 -2.25 -6.49
C TRP A 64 0.20 -2.23 -5.00
N SER A 65 1.32 -2.85 -4.63
CA SER A 65 1.89 -2.75 -3.27
C SER A 65 2.21 -1.29 -2.94
N GLU A 66 2.96 -0.60 -3.80
CA GLU A 66 3.30 0.83 -3.65
C GLU A 66 2.04 1.70 -3.50
N ALA A 67 1.05 1.53 -4.38
CA ALA A 67 -0.21 2.29 -4.31
C ALA A 67 -1.02 2.02 -3.03
N SER A 68 -0.92 0.81 -2.47
CA SER A 68 -1.56 0.47 -1.20
C SER A 68 -0.86 1.17 -0.03
N GLU A 69 0.47 1.22 -0.04
CA GLU A 69 1.26 1.98 0.93
C GLU A 69 0.98 3.50 0.85
N ASP A 70 0.92 4.06 -0.36
CA ASP A 70 0.59 5.47 -0.58
C ASP A 70 -0.79 5.83 0.00
N ASN A 71 -1.78 4.96 -0.20
CA ASN A 71 -3.11 5.13 0.39
C ASN A 71 -3.08 5.11 1.91
N ALA A 72 -2.32 4.18 2.52
CA ALA A 72 -2.15 4.14 3.97
C ALA A 72 -1.52 5.45 4.50
N GLY A 73 -0.49 5.96 3.81
CA GLY A 73 0.15 7.23 4.11
C GLY A 73 -0.81 8.41 4.05
N ALA A 74 -1.63 8.50 3.00
CA ALA A 74 -2.63 9.55 2.83
C ALA A 74 -3.71 9.51 3.94
N LEU A 75 -4.16 8.33 4.35
CA LEU A 75 -5.13 8.16 5.43
C LEU A 75 -4.55 8.61 6.78
N ARG A 76 -3.30 8.27 7.08
CA ARG A 76 -2.62 8.75 8.31
C ARG A 76 -2.43 10.26 8.31
N ALA A 77 -2.02 10.83 7.18
CA ALA A 77 -1.87 12.28 7.05
C ALA A 77 -3.21 13.00 7.29
N SER A 78 -4.31 12.44 6.79
CA SER A 78 -5.66 12.94 7.07
C SER A 78 -5.97 12.91 8.57
N VAL A 79 -5.79 11.76 9.24
CA VAL A 79 -6.00 11.61 10.69
C VAL A 79 -5.18 12.61 11.51
N ALA A 80 -3.89 12.74 11.20
CA ALA A 80 -3.00 13.67 11.89
C ALA A 80 -3.46 15.13 11.73
N GLY A 81 -3.97 15.49 10.54
CA GLY A 81 -4.57 16.80 10.28
C GLY A 81 -5.80 17.08 11.14
N TYR A 82 -6.70 16.10 11.29
CA TYR A 82 -7.88 16.23 12.16
C TYR A 82 -7.50 16.39 13.63
N GLN A 83 -6.64 15.53 14.15
CA GLN A 83 -6.19 15.60 15.55
C GLN A 83 -5.46 16.91 15.87
N GLY A 84 -4.66 17.42 14.94
CA GLY A 84 -3.97 18.71 15.09
C GLY A 84 -4.94 19.90 15.14
N SER A 85 -5.97 19.90 14.30
CA SER A 85 -7.01 20.94 14.28
C SER A 85 -7.84 20.94 15.57
N ASP A 86 -8.22 19.75 16.06
CA ASP A 86 -8.97 19.60 17.30
C ASP A 86 -8.15 20.03 18.51
N GLY A 87 -6.88 19.64 18.58
CA GLY A 87 -5.95 20.06 19.63
C GLY A 87 -5.74 21.58 19.69
N TYR A 88 -5.58 22.23 18.54
CA TYR A 88 -5.47 23.69 18.44
C TYR A 88 -6.75 24.38 18.96
N THR A 89 -7.92 23.89 18.54
CA THR A 89 -9.21 24.44 18.95
C THR A 89 -9.43 24.29 20.46
N ALA A 90 -9.13 23.12 21.02
CA ALA A 90 -9.23 22.86 22.46
C ALA A 90 -8.30 23.77 23.28
N SER A 91 -7.05 23.94 22.85
CA SER A 91 -6.08 24.83 23.50
C SER A 91 -6.53 26.30 23.47
N PHE A 92 -7.06 26.76 22.34
CA PHE A 92 -7.59 28.11 22.18
C PHE A 92 -8.80 28.39 23.09
N MET A 93 -9.73 27.43 23.20
CA MET A 93 -10.90 27.56 24.07
C MET A 93 -10.51 27.57 25.56
N ALA A 94 -9.54 26.73 25.97
CA ALA A 94 -9.04 26.71 27.34
C ALA A 94 -8.40 28.06 27.74
N ASP A 95 -7.63 28.69 26.83
CA ASP A 95 -7.01 30.00 27.06
C ASP A 95 -8.01 31.16 27.13
N GLN A 96 -9.16 31.07 26.42
CA GLN A 96 -10.23 32.06 26.56
C GLN A 96 -11.10 31.85 27.80
N GLY A 97 -11.34 30.59 28.19
CA GLY A 97 -12.13 30.24 29.37
C GLY A 97 -11.43 30.59 30.69
N GLY A 98 -10.10 30.54 30.75
CA GLY A 98 -9.30 30.91 31.93
C GLY A 98 -9.13 32.43 32.15
N ARG A 99 -9.61 33.27 31.24
CA ARG A 99 -9.50 34.74 31.30
C ARG A 99 -10.76 35.46 31.79
N ARG A 100 -11.71 34.75 32.40
CA ARG A 100 -12.96 35.30 32.94
C ARG A 100 -13.11 35.08 34.44
#